data_AF-A7NHK0-F1
#
_entry.id   AF-A7NHK0-F1
#
_cell.length_a   1.000
_cell.length_b   1.000
_cell.length_c   1.000
_cell.angle_alpha   90.00
_cell.angle_beta   90.00
_cell.angle_gamma   90.00
#
_symmetry.space_group_name_H-M   'P 1'
#
loop_
_entity.id
_entity.type
_entity.pdbx_description
1 polymer ?
#
loop_
_entity_poly.entity_id
_entity_poly.type
_entity_poly.pdbx_seq_one_letter_code
_entity_poly.pdbx_strand_id
1 'polypeptide(L)'
;MNVHTTVAWCVRQWSCMVEAWHKRWRWSRASRKPMSSEDMYERGVADAERGELHPFYYQHYYHYRRGYDQARRRMRRPFWTTLLPGRHAVLIGGATLTIALIVIIGGIWRNNEKTDAALLAMPATDTVVTATARPTRTPLFPTATPEATPEPVVVTLRVNGFAQVANTEGRALRGRAAPGLKAPVRVAFAEGERVRILEGPVLADQYIWWRVEGRAGTGWAAQQSLEGVVWLIPVE
;
A
#
# COMPACT_ATOMS: atom_id res chain seq x y z
N MET A 1 -54.28 42.43 -56.66
CA MET A 1 -53.39 41.38 -56.12
C MET A 1 -53.32 41.56 -54.61
N ASN A 2 -53.93 40.64 -53.85
CA ASN A 2 -54.30 40.86 -52.45
C ASN A 2 -53.15 40.59 -51.47
N VAL A 3 -52.65 41.65 -50.86
CA VAL A 3 -51.60 41.65 -49.82
C VAL A 3 -52.04 40.86 -48.57
N HIS A 4 -53.34 40.82 -48.27
CA HIS A 4 -53.91 40.08 -47.15
C HIS A 4 -53.72 38.55 -47.24
N THR A 5 -53.76 38.00 -48.45
CA THR A 5 -53.57 36.55 -48.67
C THR A 5 -52.12 36.12 -48.45
N THR A 6 -51.15 36.97 -48.77
CA THR A 6 -49.72 36.68 -48.63
C THR A 6 -49.28 36.67 -47.16
N VAL A 7 -49.80 37.60 -46.35
CA VAL A 7 -49.49 37.65 -44.91
C VAL A 7 -50.06 36.44 -44.18
N ALA A 8 -51.28 36.02 -44.51
CA ALA A 8 -51.92 34.84 -43.91
C ALA A 8 -51.16 33.54 -44.23
N TRP A 9 -50.59 33.41 -45.44
CA TRP A 9 -49.73 32.29 -45.82
C TRP A 9 -48.41 32.28 -45.05
N CYS A 10 -47.77 33.44 -44.88
CA CYS A 10 -46.52 33.56 -44.16
C CYS A 10 -46.65 33.17 -42.67
N VAL A 11 -47.72 33.62 -42.01
CA VAL A 11 -47.99 33.28 -40.59
C VAL A 11 -48.27 31.79 -40.40
N ARG A 12 -49.05 31.15 -41.30
CA ARG A 12 -49.28 29.70 -41.26
C ARG A 12 -47.99 28.90 -41.48
N GLN A 13 -47.15 29.33 -42.41
CA GLN A 13 -45.87 28.68 -42.68
C GLN A 13 -44.90 28.80 -41.50
N TRP A 14 -44.87 29.97 -40.84
CA TRP A 14 -44.06 30.19 -39.64
C TRP A 14 -44.54 29.34 -38.46
N SER A 15 -45.85 29.25 -38.25
CA SER A 15 -46.45 28.41 -37.20
C SER A 15 -46.17 26.91 -37.40
N CYS A 16 -46.30 26.39 -38.63
CA CYS A 16 -45.92 25.00 -38.96
C CYS A 16 -44.43 24.73 -38.73
N MET A 17 -43.56 25.70 -39.02
CA MET A 17 -42.11 25.55 -38.85
C MET A 17 -41.72 25.53 -37.37
N VAL A 18 -42.35 26.36 -36.54
CA VAL A 18 -42.18 26.35 -35.07
C VAL A 18 -42.70 25.05 -34.46
N GLU A 19 -43.86 24.55 -34.89
CA GLU A 19 -44.37 23.26 -34.43
C GLU A 19 -43.50 22.08 -34.86
N ALA A 20 -43.00 22.07 -36.10
CA ALA A 20 -42.07 21.06 -36.59
C ALA A 20 -40.76 21.08 -35.80
N TRP A 21 -40.25 22.28 -35.48
CA TRP A 21 -39.06 22.45 -34.65
C TRP A 21 -39.29 21.95 -33.21
N HIS A 22 -40.41 22.30 -32.59
CA HIS A 22 -40.78 21.81 -31.25
C HIS A 22 -40.98 20.30 -31.20
N LYS A 23 -41.60 19.70 -32.23
CA LYS A 23 -41.72 18.25 -32.37
C LYS A 23 -40.32 17.64 -32.49
N ARG A 24 -39.48 18.10 -33.43
CA ARG A 24 -38.12 17.57 -33.63
C ARG A 24 -37.26 17.66 -32.37
N TRP A 25 -37.38 18.75 -31.63
CA TRP A 25 -36.64 18.97 -30.39
C TRP A 25 -37.13 18.07 -29.25
N ARG A 26 -38.45 17.85 -29.14
CA ARG A 26 -39.06 16.92 -28.17
C ARG A 26 -38.62 15.48 -28.44
N TRP A 27 -38.55 15.06 -29.71
CA TRP A 27 -38.05 13.75 -30.12
C TRP A 27 -36.55 13.58 -29.85
N SER A 28 -35.74 14.61 -30.13
CA SER A 28 -34.28 14.59 -29.88
C SER A 28 -33.91 14.50 -28.39
N ARG A 29 -34.76 15.02 -27.50
CA ARG A 29 -34.55 14.93 -26.05
C ARG A 29 -35.03 13.60 -25.48
N ALA A 30 -36.10 13.03 -26.04
CA ALA A 30 -36.65 11.74 -25.62
C ALA A 30 -35.73 10.55 -25.97
N SER A 31 -34.87 10.68 -26.97
CA SER A 31 -33.94 9.62 -27.39
C SER A 31 -32.63 9.55 -26.59
N ARG A 32 -32.36 10.53 -25.71
CA ARG A 32 -31.17 10.49 -24.84
C ARG A 32 -31.51 9.68 -23.60
N LYS A 33 -31.22 8.38 -23.64
CA LYS A 33 -31.24 7.55 -22.43
C LYS A 33 -30.29 8.20 -21.40
N PRO A 34 -30.71 8.39 -20.14
CA PRO A 34 -29.78 8.76 -19.09
C PRO A 34 -28.68 7.71 -19.04
N MET A 35 -27.43 8.15 -18.92
CA MET A 35 -26.28 7.26 -18.93
C MET A 35 -26.42 6.27 -17.77
N SER A 36 -26.53 4.98 -18.10
CA SER A 36 -26.83 3.96 -17.11
C SER A 36 -25.63 3.70 -16.21
N SER A 37 -25.88 3.09 -15.06
CA SER A 37 -24.79 2.64 -14.16
C SER A 37 -23.80 1.71 -14.86
N GLU A 38 -24.30 0.89 -15.79
CA GLU A 38 -23.48 -0.03 -16.59
C GLU A 38 -22.61 0.73 -17.58
N ASP A 39 -23.17 1.71 -18.31
CA ASP A 39 -22.40 2.55 -19.24
C ASP A 39 -21.25 3.28 -18.52
N MET A 40 -21.46 3.72 -17.28
CA MET A 40 -20.42 4.36 -16.47
C MET A 40 -19.34 3.37 -16.00
N TYR A 41 -19.73 2.13 -15.70
CA TYR A 41 -18.78 1.07 -15.37
C TYR A 41 -17.90 0.72 -16.58
N GLU A 42 -18.50 0.47 -17.74
CA GLU A 42 -17.79 0.17 -18.98
C GLU A 42 -16.83 1.29 -19.38
N ARG A 43 -17.29 2.55 -19.28
CA ARG A 43 -16.44 3.71 -19.53
C ARG A 43 -15.21 3.73 -18.61
N GLY A 44 -15.39 3.45 -17.32
CA GLY A 44 -14.28 3.37 -16.36
C GLY A 44 -13.26 2.28 -16.70
N VAL A 45 -13.73 1.13 -17.20
CA VAL A 45 -12.85 0.05 -17.67
C VAL A 45 -12.06 0.49 -18.91
N ALA A 46 -12.73 1.05 -19.91
CA ALA A 46 -12.08 1.53 -21.14
C ALA A 46 -11.05 2.65 -20.88
N ASP A 47 -11.35 3.57 -19.96
CA ASP A 47 -10.44 4.64 -19.53
C ASP A 47 -9.19 4.07 -18.82
N ALA A 48 -9.36 3.04 -17.98
CA ALA A 48 -8.24 2.37 -17.32
C ALA A 48 -7.31 1.61 -18.29
N GLU A 49 -7.86 1.06 -19.37
CA GLU A 49 -7.10 0.45 -20.47
C GLU A 49 -6.28 1.47 -21.23
N ARG A 50 -6.85 2.65 -21.47
CA ARG A 50 -6.15 3.78 -22.10
C ARG A 50 -5.17 4.48 -21.16
N GLY A 51 -5.27 4.25 -19.85
CA GLY A 51 -4.46 4.92 -18.83
C GLY A 51 -4.89 6.37 -18.56
N GLU A 52 -6.05 6.79 -19.06
CA GLU A 52 -6.58 8.13 -18.86
C GLU A 52 -7.57 8.08 -17.67
N LEU A 53 -7.29 8.80 -16.59
CA LEU A 53 -8.23 8.93 -15.48
C LEU A 53 -9.00 10.23 -15.61
N HIS A 54 -10.32 10.17 -15.68
CA HIS A 54 -11.15 11.37 -15.71
C HIS A 54 -11.56 11.80 -14.29
N PRO A 55 -11.01 12.90 -13.73
CA PRO A 55 -11.14 13.22 -12.29
C PRO A 55 -12.60 13.42 -11.85
N PHE A 56 -13.39 14.10 -12.68
CA PHE A 56 -14.80 14.35 -12.39
C PHE A 56 -15.61 13.05 -12.26
N TYR A 57 -15.42 12.10 -13.17
CA TYR A 57 -16.16 10.83 -13.16
C TYR A 57 -15.71 9.93 -12.00
N TYR A 58 -14.41 9.94 -11.69
CA TYR A 58 -13.85 9.16 -10.59
C TYR A 58 -14.37 9.59 -9.21
N GLN A 59 -14.63 10.90 -9.01
CA GLN A 59 -15.14 11.43 -7.75
C GLN A 59 -16.66 11.23 -7.59
N HIS A 60 -17.44 11.42 -8.66
CA HIS A 60 -18.90 11.51 -8.56
C HIS A 60 -19.65 10.23 -8.92
N TYR A 61 -19.02 9.30 -9.64
CA TYR A 61 -19.71 8.10 -10.12
C TYR A 61 -19.04 6.83 -9.59
N TYR A 62 -19.68 6.23 -8.60
CA TYR A 62 -19.21 5.00 -7.97
C TYR A 62 -18.93 3.86 -8.98
N HIS A 63 -19.83 3.69 -9.97
CA HIS A 63 -19.68 2.65 -10.98
C HIS A 63 -18.45 2.87 -11.88
N TYR A 64 -18.15 4.11 -12.22
CA TYR A 64 -16.93 4.46 -12.96
C TYR A 64 -15.68 4.11 -12.15
N ARG A 65 -15.60 4.55 -10.89
CA ARG A 65 -14.47 4.25 -9.99
C ARG A 65 -14.27 2.75 -9.80
N ARG A 66 -15.36 2.00 -9.61
CA ARG A 66 -15.32 0.54 -9.47
C ARG A 66 -14.75 -0.14 -10.72
N GLY A 67 -15.21 0.25 -11.92
CA GLY A 67 -14.69 -0.28 -13.18
C GLY A 67 -13.21 0.03 -13.39
N TYR A 68 -12.83 1.29 -13.17
CA TYR A 68 -11.46 1.76 -13.31
C TYR A 68 -10.49 1.03 -12.37
N ASP A 69 -10.83 0.95 -11.08
CA ASP A 69 -9.98 0.30 -10.07
C ASP A 69 -9.83 -1.21 -10.33
N GLN A 70 -10.89 -1.89 -10.78
CA GLN A 70 -10.85 -3.31 -11.10
C GLN A 70 -9.96 -3.61 -12.31
N ALA A 71 -10.11 -2.86 -13.40
CA ALA A 71 -9.29 -2.97 -14.60
C ALA A 71 -7.80 -2.74 -14.27
N ARG A 72 -7.49 -1.70 -13.48
CA ARG A 72 -6.10 -1.39 -13.10
C ARG A 72 -5.48 -2.45 -12.19
N ARG A 73 -6.25 -3.06 -11.28
CA ARG A 73 -5.76 -4.19 -10.47
C ARG A 73 -5.45 -5.41 -11.32
N ARG A 74 -6.30 -5.73 -12.31
CA ARG A 74 -6.05 -6.83 -13.25
C ARG A 74 -4.75 -6.62 -14.01
N MET A 75 -4.50 -5.41 -14.52
CA MET A 75 -3.26 -5.07 -15.22
C MET A 75 -2.03 -5.05 -14.31
N ARG A 76 -2.18 -4.64 -13.05
CA ARG A 76 -1.08 -4.61 -12.06
C ARG A 76 -0.77 -5.99 -11.50
N ARG A 77 -1.56 -7.03 -11.75
CA ARG A 77 -1.21 -8.39 -11.33
C ARG A 77 0.02 -8.82 -12.11
N PRO A 78 1.18 -9.03 -11.46
CA PRO A 78 2.35 -9.53 -12.15
C PRO A 78 2.00 -10.90 -12.73
N PHE A 79 2.27 -11.14 -14.00
CA PHE A 79 2.08 -12.44 -14.67
C PHE A 79 2.70 -13.61 -13.86
N TRP A 80 3.74 -13.33 -13.09
CA TRP A 80 4.42 -14.22 -12.15
C TRP A 80 3.54 -14.72 -10.98
N THR A 81 2.48 -13.99 -10.60
CA THR A 81 1.55 -14.39 -9.52
C THR A 81 0.53 -15.43 -9.96
N THR A 82 0.35 -15.63 -11.27
CA THR A 82 -0.44 -16.74 -11.83
C THR A 82 0.36 -18.04 -11.97
N LEU A 83 1.69 -17.99 -11.79
CA LEU A 83 2.61 -19.14 -11.86
C LEU A 83 3.07 -19.63 -10.48
N LEU A 84 2.51 -19.10 -9.38
CA LEU A 84 2.71 -19.63 -8.04
C LEU A 84 1.43 -20.36 -7.61
N PRO A 85 1.31 -21.68 -7.86
CA PRO A 85 0.28 -22.45 -7.21
C PRO A 85 0.57 -22.41 -5.70
N GLY A 86 -0.48 -22.49 -4.88
CA GLY A 86 -0.39 -22.30 -3.43
C GLY A 86 0.81 -23.01 -2.80
N ARG A 87 1.32 -22.48 -1.67
CA ARG A 87 2.54 -22.87 -0.90
C ARG A 87 3.07 -24.30 -1.12
N HIS A 88 2.20 -25.30 -1.26
CA HIS A 88 2.52 -26.69 -1.63
C HIS A 88 3.27 -26.89 -2.95
N ALA A 89 3.00 -26.12 -4.01
CA ALA A 89 3.70 -26.32 -5.29
C ALA A 89 5.15 -25.82 -5.27
N VAL A 90 5.44 -24.79 -4.46
CA VAL A 90 6.81 -24.32 -4.21
C VAL A 90 7.60 -25.36 -3.41
N LEU A 91 6.94 -26.05 -2.46
CA LEU A 91 7.56 -27.12 -1.68
C LEU A 91 7.86 -28.36 -2.54
N ILE A 92 6.95 -28.75 -3.43
CA ILE A 92 7.13 -29.90 -4.33
C ILE A 92 8.24 -29.62 -5.35
N GLY A 93 8.25 -28.44 -5.97
CA GLY A 93 9.32 -28.06 -6.92
C GLY A 93 10.71 -27.95 -6.28
N GLY A 94 10.78 -27.43 -5.04
CA GLY A 94 12.03 -27.38 -4.27
C GLY A 94 12.53 -28.78 -3.86
N ALA A 95 11.63 -29.68 -3.47
CA ALA A 95 11.97 -31.07 -3.14
C ALA A 95 12.52 -31.81 -4.37
N THR A 96 11.96 -31.60 -5.57
CA THR A 96 12.47 -32.24 -6.79
C THR A 96 13.86 -31.75 -7.19
N LEU A 97 14.15 -30.45 -7.05
CA LEU A 97 15.46 -29.89 -7.37
C LEU A 97 16.54 -30.29 -6.36
N THR A 98 16.20 -30.38 -5.08
CA THR A 98 17.13 -30.85 -4.05
C THR A 98 17.46 -32.33 -4.21
N ILE A 99 16.47 -33.17 -4.54
CA ILE A 99 16.71 -34.59 -4.85
C ILE A 99 17.59 -34.73 -6.10
N ALA A 100 17.32 -33.95 -7.16
CA ALA A 100 18.16 -33.98 -8.37
C ALA A 100 19.61 -33.54 -8.11
N LEU A 101 19.81 -32.52 -7.27
CA LEU A 101 21.14 -32.05 -6.88
C LEU A 101 21.90 -33.12 -6.06
N ILE A 102 21.22 -33.82 -5.15
CA ILE A 102 21.82 -34.91 -4.35
C ILE A 102 22.25 -36.07 -5.25
N VAL A 103 21.47 -36.41 -6.28
CA VAL A 103 21.83 -37.46 -7.25
C VAL A 103 23.06 -37.05 -8.10
N ILE A 104 23.12 -35.79 -8.53
CA ILE A 104 24.27 -35.26 -9.29
C ILE A 104 25.54 -35.26 -8.42
N ILE A 105 25.45 -34.78 -7.18
CA ILE A 105 26.58 -34.76 -6.24
C ILE A 105 27.01 -36.20 -5.91
N GLY A 106 26.09 -37.11 -5.62
CA GLY A 106 26.40 -38.52 -5.39
C GLY A 106 27.10 -39.19 -6.58
N GLY A 107 26.74 -38.81 -7.82
CA GLY A 107 27.40 -39.28 -9.04
C GLY A 107 28.83 -38.74 -9.23
N ILE A 108 29.09 -37.50 -8.83
CA ILE A 108 30.43 -36.88 -8.90
C ILE A 108 31.38 -37.51 -7.86
N TRP A 109 30.89 -37.80 -6.64
CA TRP A 109 31.70 -38.40 -5.58
C TRP A 109 32.10 -39.86 -5.88
N ARG A 110 31.23 -40.64 -6.53
CA ARG A 110 31.52 -42.03 -6.94
C ARG A 110 32.65 -42.15 -7.97
N ASN A 111 32.96 -41.06 -8.69
CA ASN A 111 34.03 -41.01 -9.68
C ASN A 111 35.39 -40.54 -9.11
N ASN A 112 35.41 -40.01 -7.88
CA ASN A 112 36.61 -39.38 -7.30
C ASN A 112 37.44 -40.30 -6.38
N GLU A 113 37.16 -41.61 -6.32
CA GLU A 113 37.90 -42.59 -5.52
C GLU A 113 39.35 -42.89 -6.00
N LYS A 114 39.93 -42.09 -6.91
CA LYS A 114 41.32 -42.27 -7.38
C LYS A 114 42.17 -41.02 -7.20
N THR A 115 42.32 -40.51 -5.98
CA THR A 115 43.45 -39.64 -5.63
C THR A 115 43.60 -39.55 -4.12
N ASP A 116 44.37 -40.48 -3.57
CA ASP A 116 45.17 -40.32 -2.35
C ASP A 116 46.60 -40.66 -2.79
N ALA A 117 47.70 -40.08 -2.34
CA ALA A 117 48.07 -39.04 -1.40
C ALA A 117 49.57 -38.76 -1.71
N ALA A 118 50.16 -37.67 -1.20
CA ALA A 118 51.41 -37.74 -0.42
C ALA A 118 52.09 -36.36 -0.22
N LEU A 119 52.76 -36.29 0.93
CA LEU A 119 53.79 -35.34 1.39
C LEU A 119 53.23 -34.10 2.11
N LEU A 120 53.00 -34.16 3.43
CA LEU A 120 53.98 -34.14 4.54
C LEU A 120 54.99 -32.99 4.44
N ALA A 121 54.86 -32.00 5.34
CA ALA A 121 55.86 -31.64 6.35
C ALA A 121 55.71 -30.19 6.85
N MET A 122 55.55 -30.06 8.17
CA MET A 122 55.64 -28.87 9.05
C MET A 122 56.97 -28.07 8.85
N PRO A 123 57.15 -26.81 9.32
CA PRO A 123 56.80 -26.31 10.67
C PRO A 123 56.41 -24.81 10.82
N ALA A 124 56.17 -24.47 12.09
CA ALA A 124 55.65 -23.23 12.65
C ALA A 124 56.49 -21.96 12.43
N THR A 125 55.81 -20.81 12.43
CA THR A 125 56.33 -19.58 13.07
C THR A 125 55.18 -18.69 13.54
N ASP A 126 55.27 -18.27 14.80
CA ASP A 126 54.50 -17.20 15.42
C ASP A 126 54.63 -15.88 14.65
N THR A 127 53.58 -15.05 14.64
CA THR A 127 53.75 -13.59 14.73
C THR A 127 52.46 -12.90 15.19
N VAL A 128 52.60 -12.28 16.35
CA VAL A 128 51.71 -11.34 17.01
C VAL A 128 51.46 -10.12 16.12
N VAL A 129 50.19 -9.70 15.96
CA VAL A 129 49.84 -8.37 15.43
C VAL A 129 49.10 -7.58 16.50
N THR A 130 49.86 -6.63 17.05
CA THR A 130 49.49 -5.55 17.95
C THR A 130 48.28 -4.76 17.45
N ALA A 131 47.26 -4.63 18.32
CA ALA A 131 46.15 -3.70 18.12
C ALA A 131 46.64 -2.25 18.33
N THR A 132 46.60 -1.44 17.28
CA THR A 132 46.82 0.01 17.36
C THR A 132 45.60 0.69 17.99
N ALA A 133 45.77 1.29 19.17
CA ALA A 133 44.75 2.11 19.81
C ALA A 133 44.44 3.37 18.96
N ARG A 134 43.15 3.62 18.76
CA ARG A 134 42.62 4.82 18.07
C ARG A 134 42.72 6.03 18.99
N PRO A 135 43.19 7.20 18.53
CA PRO A 135 43.20 8.41 19.37
C PRO A 135 41.78 8.89 19.67
N THR A 136 41.46 9.04 20.95
CA THR A 136 40.24 9.70 21.44
C THR A 136 40.39 11.21 21.28
N ARG A 137 39.56 11.83 20.42
CA ARG A 137 39.46 13.29 20.33
C ARG A 137 38.64 13.82 21.50
N THR A 138 39.27 14.59 22.38
CA THR A 138 38.58 15.43 23.37
C THR A 138 38.13 16.72 22.70
N PRO A 139 36.82 17.04 22.63
CA PRO A 139 36.39 18.36 22.19
C PRO A 139 36.72 19.41 23.26
N LEU A 140 37.46 20.45 22.86
CA LEU A 140 37.93 21.58 23.70
C LEU A 140 36.97 22.79 23.69
N PHE A 141 35.70 22.59 23.36
CA PHE A 141 34.72 23.69 23.31
C PHE A 141 33.63 23.46 24.35
N PRO A 142 33.31 24.45 25.21
CA PRO A 142 32.13 24.39 26.04
C PRO A 142 30.90 24.38 25.12
N THR A 143 30.14 23.29 25.14
CA THR A 143 28.81 23.23 24.51
C THR A 143 27.91 24.22 25.24
N ALA A 144 27.43 25.23 24.51
CA ALA A 144 26.42 26.15 25.03
C ALA A 144 25.19 25.35 25.49
N THR A 145 24.82 25.52 26.75
CA THR A 145 23.58 25.04 27.35
C THR A 145 22.39 25.59 26.54
N PRO A 146 21.57 24.76 25.88
CA PRO A 146 20.34 25.25 25.27
C PRO A 146 19.38 25.68 26.38
N GLU A 147 18.99 26.94 26.31
CA GLU A 147 17.93 27.58 27.09
C GLU A 147 16.61 26.82 26.88
N ALA A 148 15.97 26.44 27.99
CA ALA A 148 14.73 25.68 27.99
C ALA A 148 13.60 26.50 27.36
N THR A 149 13.40 26.31 26.06
CA THR A 149 12.17 26.71 25.37
C THR A 149 11.04 25.86 25.94
N PRO A 150 9.88 26.44 26.33
CA PRO A 150 8.77 25.68 26.87
C PRO A 150 8.32 24.66 25.83
N GLU A 151 8.67 23.40 26.09
CA GLU A 151 8.37 22.27 25.22
C GLU A 151 6.86 22.12 25.16
N PRO A 152 6.25 21.98 23.95
CA PRO A 152 4.84 21.64 23.85
C PRO A 152 4.63 20.36 24.64
N VAL A 153 3.62 20.33 25.52
CA VAL A 153 3.27 19.15 26.31
C VAL A 153 2.89 18.02 25.35
N VAL A 154 3.87 17.25 24.91
CA VAL A 154 3.66 16.01 24.20
C VAL A 154 3.09 15.07 25.25
N VAL A 155 1.79 14.81 25.18
CA VAL A 155 1.17 13.74 25.98
C VAL A 155 1.81 12.44 25.48
N THR A 156 2.89 12.05 26.16
CA THR A 156 3.69 10.89 25.78
C THR A 156 2.91 9.64 26.15
N LEU A 157 2.70 8.76 25.18
CA LEU A 157 2.22 7.40 25.42
C LEU A 157 3.09 6.77 26.51
N ARG A 158 2.47 6.25 27.57
CA ARG A 158 3.18 5.62 28.69
C ARG A 158 3.06 4.11 28.60
N VAL A 159 4.16 3.41 28.86
CA VAL A 159 4.14 1.97 29.07
C VAL A 159 3.20 1.65 30.23
N ASN A 160 2.39 0.60 30.10
CA ASN A 160 1.27 0.23 30.99
C ASN A 160 0.07 1.22 30.99
N GLY A 161 0.08 2.24 30.14
CA GLY A 161 -1.06 3.12 29.93
C GLY A 161 -2.09 2.55 28.95
N PHE A 162 -3.18 3.28 28.76
CA PHE A 162 -4.15 3.00 27.71
C PHE A 162 -4.01 4.00 26.56
N ALA A 163 -4.27 3.52 25.36
CA ALA A 163 -4.40 4.35 24.17
C ALA A 163 -5.66 3.96 23.41
N GLN A 164 -6.19 4.87 22.62
CA GLN A 164 -7.26 4.63 21.69
C GLN A 164 -6.73 4.74 20.27
N VAL A 165 -7.12 3.77 19.43
CA VAL A 165 -6.84 3.82 18.00
C VAL A 165 -7.75 4.86 17.36
N ALA A 166 -7.18 5.84 16.68
CA ALA A 166 -7.93 6.93 16.04
C ALA A 166 -7.28 7.34 14.72
N ASN A 167 -7.97 8.18 13.93
CA ASN A 167 -7.46 8.74 12.69
C ASN A 167 -7.06 7.68 11.65
N THR A 168 -7.81 6.58 11.58
CA THR A 168 -7.57 5.51 10.60
C THR A 168 -8.57 5.53 9.45
N GLU A 169 -9.45 6.54 9.38
CA GLU A 169 -10.42 6.77 8.30
C GLU A 169 -11.33 5.55 8.07
N GLY A 170 -11.78 4.89 9.15
CA GLY A 170 -12.57 3.68 9.11
C GLY A 170 -11.79 2.40 8.80
N ARG A 171 -10.46 2.46 8.68
CA ARG A 171 -9.59 1.27 8.50
C ARG A 171 -9.07 0.77 9.84
N ALA A 172 -8.81 -0.53 9.95
CA ALA A 172 -8.19 -1.08 11.15
C ALA A 172 -6.68 -0.80 11.18
N LEU A 173 -6.16 -0.39 12.33
CA LEU A 173 -4.72 -0.22 12.57
C LEU A 173 -4.05 -1.61 12.64
N ARG A 174 -3.00 -1.81 11.85
CA ARG A 174 -2.34 -3.11 11.73
C ARG A 174 -1.31 -3.31 12.85
N GLY A 175 -1.55 -4.27 13.73
CA GLY A 175 -0.57 -4.76 14.70
C GLY A 175 0.30 -5.86 14.11
N ARG A 176 1.62 -5.67 14.15
CA ARG A 176 2.62 -6.56 13.56
C ARG A 176 3.31 -7.44 14.60
N ALA A 177 3.97 -8.51 14.16
CA ALA A 177 4.69 -9.41 15.06
C ALA A 177 5.97 -8.78 15.66
N ALA A 178 6.57 -7.82 14.95
CA ALA A 178 7.78 -7.11 15.35
C ALA A 178 7.65 -5.63 14.94
N PRO A 179 8.43 -4.71 15.56
CA PRO A 179 8.48 -3.31 15.13
C PRO A 179 9.10 -3.23 13.73
N GLY A 180 8.38 -2.64 12.78
CA GLY A 180 8.85 -2.41 11.41
C GLY A 180 7.80 -2.67 10.33
N LEU A 181 7.98 -2.02 9.18
CA LEU A 181 7.10 -2.11 8.02
C LEU A 181 7.18 -3.46 7.31
N LYS A 182 8.33 -4.14 7.42
CA LYS A 182 8.57 -5.47 6.83
C LYS A 182 8.03 -6.62 7.68
N ALA A 183 7.71 -6.39 8.94
CA ALA A 183 7.21 -7.43 9.84
C ALA A 183 5.80 -7.90 9.42
N PRO A 184 5.47 -9.20 9.55
CA PRO A 184 4.14 -9.70 9.20
C PRO A 184 3.06 -9.11 10.11
N VAL A 185 1.90 -8.80 9.53
CA VAL A 185 0.72 -8.31 10.26
C VAL A 185 0.09 -9.50 10.99
N ARG A 186 -0.09 -9.37 12.30
CA ARG A 186 -0.61 -10.43 13.18
C ARG A 186 -2.03 -10.16 13.63
N VAL A 187 -2.33 -8.89 13.93
CA VAL A 187 -3.61 -8.44 14.48
C VAL A 187 -4.03 -7.13 13.80
N ALA A 188 -5.31 -6.81 13.88
CA ALA A 188 -5.85 -5.55 13.40
C ALA A 188 -6.77 -4.97 14.49
N PHE A 189 -6.51 -3.73 14.88
CA PHE A 189 -7.27 -3.01 15.90
C PHE A 189 -8.28 -2.09 15.21
N ALA A 190 -9.54 -2.14 15.64
CA ALA A 190 -10.58 -1.31 15.05
C ALA A 190 -10.37 0.17 15.41
N GLU A 191 -10.87 1.08 14.57
CA GLU A 191 -10.91 2.49 14.95
C GLU A 191 -11.82 2.69 16.17
N GLY A 192 -11.38 3.55 17.09
CA GLY A 192 -12.03 3.79 18.38
C GLY A 192 -11.75 2.71 19.43
N GLU A 193 -11.03 1.63 19.09
CA GLU A 193 -10.70 0.57 20.05
C GLU A 193 -9.70 1.07 21.10
N ARG A 194 -10.02 0.82 22.38
CA ARG A 194 -9.09 1.05 23.49
C ARG A 194 -8.12 -0.13 23.60
N VAL A 195 -6.84 0.17 23.51
CA VAL A 195 -5.72 -0.78 23.60
C VAL A 195 -4.83 -0.44 24.79
N ARG A 196 -4.24 -1.45 25.42
CA ARG A 196 -3.26 -1.29 26.49
C ARG A 196 -1.85 -1.29 25.93
N ILE A 197 -1.01 -0.38 26.37
CA ILE A 197 0.39 -0.29 25.94
C ILE A 197 1.23 -1.19 26.84
N LEU A 198 1.88 -2.19 26.25
CA LEU A 198 2.73 -3.14 26.97
C LEU A 198 4.21 -2.74 26.94
N GLU A 199 4.67 -2.18 25.82
CA GLU A 199 6.10 -1.96 25.55
C GLU A 199 6.28 -0.85 24.50
N GLY A 200 7.44 -0.20 24.50
CA GLY A 200 7.79 0.91 23.59
C GLY A 200 8.35 2.12 24.36
N PRO A 201 8.78 3.19 23.67
CA PRO A 201 8.83 3.39 22.22
C PRO A 201 10.01 2.65 21.58
N VAL A 202 9.78 1.98 20.45
CA VAL A 202 10.86 1.41 19.62
C VAL A 202 10.88 2.13 18.27
N LEU A 203 12.01 2.75 17.93
CA LEU A 203 12.16 3.45 16.66
C LEU A 203 12.65 2.46 15.59
N ALA A 204 11.83 2.22 14.56
CA ALA A 204 12.15 1.32 13.46
C ALA A 204 11.51 1.81 12.15
N ASP A 205 12.24 1.75 11.05
CA ASP A 205 11.80 2.23 9.73
C ASP A 205 11.31 3.69 9.73
N GLN A 206 11.86 4.55 10.61
CA GLN A 206 11.44 5.95 10.83
C GLN A 206 10.05 6.12 11.46
N TYR A 207 9.48 5.05 12.02
CA TYR A 207 8.25 5.08 12.81
C TYR A 207 8.55 4.79 14.27
N ILE A 208 7.73 5.35 15.16
CA ILE A 208 7.72 5.00 16.58
C ILE A 208 6.71 3.88 16.77
N TRP A 209 7.19 2.71 17.19
CA TRP A 209 6.39 1.52 17.41
C TRP A 209 6.12 1.30 18.89
N TRP A 210 4.88 0.94 19.19
CA TRP A 210 4.42 0.54 20.51
C TRP A 210 3.81 -0.85 20.43
N ARG A 211 4.14 -1.68 21.41
CA ARG A 211 3.50 -2.97 21.58
C ARG A 211 2.21 -2.75 22.34
N VAL A 212 1.10 -3.06 21.68
CA VAL A 212 -0.22 -2.85 22.24
C VAL A 212 -1.00 -4.17 22.32
N GLU A 213 -1.86 -4.24 23.31
CA GLU A 213 -2.80 -5.32 23.55
C GLU A 213 -4.22 -4.81 23.38
N GLY A 214 -4.96 -5.40 22.46
CA GLY A 214 -6.37 -5.11 22.23
C GLY A 214 -7.21 -6.38 22.28
N ARG A 215 -8.47 -6.26 21.86
CA ARG A 215 -9.43 -7.38 21.81
C ARG A 215 -8.99 -8.47 20.83
N ALA A 216 -8.35 -8.07 19.73
CA ALA A 216 -7.83 -8.99 18.71
C ALA A 216 -6.52 -9.70 19.12
N GLY A 217 -5.93 -9.31 20.25
CA GLY A 217 -4.67 -9.85 20.76
C GLY A 217 -3.54 -8.82 20.81
N THR A 218 -2.29 -9.30 20.81
CA THR A 218 -1.09 -8.49 21.00
C THR A 218 -0.30 -8.29 19.70
N GLY A 219 0.14 -7.06 19.46
CA GLY A 219 0.96 -6.70 18.30
C GLY A 219 1.62 -5.32 18.39
N TRP A 220 2.59 -5.08 17.52
CA TRP A 220 3.30 -3.80 17.37
C TRP A 220 2.54 -2.88 16.41
N ALA A 221 2.14 -1.71 16.90
CA ALA A 221 1.44 -0.69 16.13
C ALA A 221 2.29 0.58 16.09
N ALA A 222 2.23 1.30 14.96
CA ALA A 222 2.90 2.59 14.82
C ALA A 222 2.08 3.69 15.53
N GLN A 223 2.76 4.59 16.23
CA GLN A 223 2.16 5.73 16.93
C GLN A 223 1.58 6.76 15.96
N GLN A 224 2.33 7.08 14.91
CA GLN A 224 2.02 8.14 13.97
C GLN A 224 2.51 7.81 12.56
N SER A 225 1.91 8.41 11.55
CA SER A 225 2.38 8.38 10.18
C SER A 225 3.54 9.35 9.95
N LEU A 226 4.23 9.24 8.81
CA LEU A 226 5.31 10.18 8.43
C LEU A 226 4.76 11.58 8.13
N GLU A 227 3.49 11.67 7.76
CA GLU A 227 2.75 12.91 7.52
C GLU A 227 2.24 13.56 8.83
N GLY A 228 2.50 12.94 9.99
CA GLY A 228 2.14 13.47 11.30
C GLY A 228 0.75 13.05 11.81
N VAL A 229 0.08 12.10 11.13
CA VAL A 229 -1.22 11.59 11.60
C VAL A 229 -1.01 10.63 12.76
N VAL A 230 -1.46 10.99 13.96
CA VAL A 230 -1.34 10.15 15.16
C VAL A 230 -2.44 9.08 15.17
N TRP A 231 -2.05 7.81 15.18
CA TRP A 231 -2.97 6.67 15.25
C TRP A 231 -3.23 6.15 16.66
N LEU A 232 -2.32 6.38 17.59
CA LEU A 232 -2.46 6.00 18.99
C LEU A 232 -2.57 7.25 19.86
N ILE A 233 -3.80 7.55 20.30
CA ILE A 233 -4.07 8.68 21.19
C ILE A 233 -4.05 8.18 22.63
N PRO A 234 -3.25 8.75 23.54
CA PRO A 234 -3.26 8.36 24.95
C PRO A 234 -4.63 8.66 25.57
N VAL A 235 -5.14 7.71 26.36
CA VAL A 235 -6.40 7.86 27.12
C VAL A 235 -6.10 7.63 28.59
N GLU A 236 -6.55 8.56 29.43
CA GLU A 236 -6.48 8.47 30.89
C GLU A 236 -7.53 7.48 31.46
#